data_AF-A0A918RM77-F1
#
_entry.id   AF-A0A918RM77-F1
#
_cell.length_a   1.000
_cell.length_b   1.000
_cell.length_c   1.000
_cell.angle_alpha   90.00
_cell.angle_beta   90.00
_cell.angle_gamma   90.00
#
_symmetry.space_group_name_H-M   'P 1'
#
loop_
_entity.id
_entity.type
_entity.pdbx_description
1 polymer ?
#
loop_
_entity_poly.entity_id
_entity_poly.type
_entity_poly.pdbx_seq_one_letter_code
_entity_poly.pdbx_strand_id
1 'polypeptide(L)' 'MQETLIDQGLNLMLYGMGTVFVFLTILVFATVLMSRIVTRFSDDDVDLPTPQSAAISLDTTIPENHRRAIEKAIALYRQR' A
#
# COMPACT_ATOMS: atom_id res chain seq x y z
N MET A 1 -30.59 30.05 -33.59
CA MET A 1 -29.93 29.40 -32.44
C MET A 1 -29.00 28.33 -32.99
N GLN A 2 -27.87 28.73 -33.56
CA GLN A 2 -26.83 27.78 -33.98
C GLN A 2 -25.87 27.63 -32.81
N GLU A 3 -26.01 26.54 -32.04
CA GLU A 3 -24.97 26.09 -31.13
C GLU A 3 -23.68 25.93 -31.94
N THR A 4 -22.61 26.62 -31.54
CA THR A 4 -21.35 26.59 -32.28
C THR A 4 -20.75 25.19 -32.20
N LEU A 5 -20.01 24.73 -33.22
CA LEU A 5 -19.37 23.40 -33.19
C LEU A 5 -18.48 23.19 -31.96
N ILE A 6 -17.92 24.28 -31.42
CA ILE A 6 -17.19 24.30 -30.15
C ILE A 6 -18.09 23.92 -28.97
N ASP A 7 -19.31 24.44 -28.91
CA ASP A 7 -20.24 24.13 -27.82
C ASP A 7 -20.70 22.66 -27.88
N GLN A 8 -20.89 22.14 -29.10
CA GLN A 8 -21.22 20.73 -29.30
C GLN A 8 -20.06 19.80 -28.93
N GLY A 9 -18.82 20.19 -29.26
CA GLY A 9 -17.60 19.49 -28.85
C GLY A 9 -17.36 19.54 -27.34
N LEU A 10 -17.60 20.68 -26.70
CA LEU A 10 -17.52 20.84 -25.24
C LEU A 10 -18.56 19.99 -24.52
N ASN A 11 -19.81 20.00 -24.99
CA ASN A 11 -20.84 19.11 -24.47
C ASN A 11 -20.41 17.65 -24.60
N LEU A 12 -19.95 17.22 -25.79
CA LEU A 12 -19.50 15.84 -25.98
C LEU A 12 -18.34 15.46 -25.07
N MET A 13 -17.36 16.35 -24.87
CA MET A 13 -16.25 16.11 -23.95
C MET A 13 -16.72 16.04 -22.50
N LEU A 14 -17.62 16.94 -22.08
CA LEU A 14 -18.17 16.96 -20.73
C LEU A 14 -18.99 15.70 -20.44
N TYR A 15 -19.84 15.28 -21.37
CA TYR A 15 -20.64 14.07 -21.22
C TYR A 15 -19.77 12.80 -21.33
N GLY A 16 -18.89 12.71 -22.32
CA GLY A 16 -18.04 11.53 -22.53
C GLY A 16 -16.98 11.35 -21.45
N MET A 17 -16.15 12.36 -21.24
CA MET A 17 -15.06 12.31 -20.26
C MET A 17 -15.60 12.39 -18.82
N GLY A 18 -16.63 13.20 -18.58
CA GLY A 18 -17.22 13.36 -17.25
C GLY A 18 -17.92 12.11 -16.75
N THR A 19 -18.68 11.41 -17.60
CA THR A 19 -19.34 10.16 -17.20
C THR A 19 -18.33 9.06 -16.89
N VAL A 20 -17.27 8.92 -17.69
CA VAL A 20 -16.18 7.97 -17.41
C VAL A 20 -15.47 8.33 -16.11
N PHE A 21 -15.17 9.61 -15.87
CA PHE A 21 -14.54 10.05 -14.63
C PHE A 21 -15.41 9.73 -13.40
N VAL A 22 -16.71 10.03 -13.46
CA VAL A 22 -17.66 9.69 -12.39
C VAL A 22 -17.74 8.19 -12.18
N PHE A 23 -17.82 7.41 -13.26
CA PHE A 23 -17.86 5.95 -13.20
C PHE A 23 -16.61 5.37 -12.54
N LEU A 24 -15.43 5.80 -12.95
CA LEU A 24 -14.16 5.39 -12.33
C LEU A 24 -14.08 5.84 -10.87
N THR A 25 -14.53 7.05 -10.55
CA THR A 25 -14.58 7.55 -9.16
C THR A 25 -15.44 6.62 -8.31
N ILE A 26 -16.64 6.26 -8.77
CA ILE A 26 -17.53 5.32 -8.07
C ILE A 26 -16.85 3.96 -7.91
N LEU A 27 -16.18 3.43 -8.96
CA LEU A 27 -15.46 2.17 -8.86
C LEU A 27 -14.32 2.22 -7.84
N VAL A 28 -13.54 3.30 -7.79
CA VAL A 28 -12.49 3.49 -6.78
C VAL A 28 -13.08 3.52 -5.38
N PHE A 29 -14.19 4.24 -5.16
CA PHE A 29 -14.86 4.21 -3.86
C PHE A 29 -15.39 2.82 -3.51
N ALA A 30 -15.92 2.07 -4.47
CA ALA A 30 -16.40 0.71 -4.25
C ALA A 30 -15.25 -0.24 -3.88
N THR A 31 -14.08 -0.14 -4.54
CA THR A 31 -12.92 -0.96 -4.22
C THR A 31 -12.30 -0.57 -2.87
N VAL A 32 -12.28 0.72 -2.53
CA VAL A 32 -11.85 1.20 -1.20
C VAL A 32 -12.82 0.70 -0.12
N LEU A 33 -14.12 0.73 -0.38
CA LEU A 33 -15.13 0.20 0.54
C LEU A 33 -14.97 -1.30 0.72
N MET A 34 -14.75 -2.05 -0.37
CA MET A 34 -14.42 -3.47 -0.31
C MET A 34 -13.17 -3.72 0.53
N SER A 35 -12.09 -2.96 0.33
CA SER A 35 -10.87 -3.07 1.13
C SER A 35 -11.12 -2.79 2.62
N ARG A 36 -11.93 -1.78 2.94
CA ARG A 36 -12.32 -1.47 4.32
C ARG A 36 -13.21 -2.52 4.96
N ILE A 37 -14.18 -3.04 4.21
CA ILE A 37 -15.05 -4.12 4.64
C ILE A 37 -14.19 -5.35 4.95
N VAL A 38 -13.37 -5.78 4.01
CA VAL A 38 -12.49 -6.95 4.19
C VAL A 38 -11.58 -6.77 5.39
N THR A 39 -10.86 -5.65 5.52
CA THR A 39 -9.98 -5.40 6.68
C THR A 39 -10.72 -5.28 8.01
N ARG A 40 -11.98 -4.83 8.02
CA ARG A 40 -12.78 -4.72 9.25
C ARG A 40 -13.45 -6.03 9.67
N PHE A 41 -13.82 -6.88 8.72
CA PHE A 41 -14.41 -8.20 8.97
C PHE A 41 -13.35 -9.29 9.14
N SER A 42 -12.14 -9.07 8.64
CA SER A 42 -10.95 -9.88 8.96
C SER A 42 -10.30 -9.33 10.25
N ASP A 43 -11.00 -9.41 11.38
CA ASP A 43 -10.44 -9.06 12.70
C ASP A 43 -9.52 -10.16 13.26
N ASP A 44 -9.14 -11.19 12.50
CA ASP A 44 -8.25 -12.25 12.97
C ASP A 44 -7.16 -12.60 11.94
N ASP A 45 -5.92 -12.31 12.34
CA ASP A 45 -4.78 -13.21 12.22
C ASP A 45 -4.20 -13.50 10.84
N VAL A 46 -3.95 -12.46 10.04
CA VAL A 46 -2.89 -12.55 9.03
C VAL A 46 -1.97 -11.36 9.15
N ASP A 47 -0.86 -11.60 9.84
CA ASP A 47 0.38 -10.83 9.82
C ASP A 47 0.95 -10.86 8.37
N LEU A 48 0.21 -10.26 7.43
CA LEU A 48 0.74 -9.94 6.11
C LEU A 48 1.69 -8.77 6.34
N PRO A 49 2.98 -8.89 5.98
CA PRO A 49 3.89 -7.78 6.07
C PRO A 49 3.32 -6.68 5.18
N THR A 50 2.74 -5.66 5.81
CA THR A 50 2.41 -4.42 5.13
C THR A 50 3.74 -3.94 4.52
N PRO A 51 3.76 -3.36 3.31
CA PRO A 51 4.88 -2.52 2.90
C PRO A 51 4.86 -1.27 3.80
N GLN A 52 5.18 -1.46 5.07
CA GLN A 52 5.58 -0.45 6.01
C GLN A 52 6.84 0.12 5.38
N SER A 53 6.73 1.36 4.89
CA SER A 53 7.89 2.18 4.63
C SER A 53 8.82 2.01 5.83
N ALA A 54 9.99 1.40 5.59
CA ALA A 54 10.84 0.81 6.60
C ALA A 54 11.38 1.89 7.55
N ALA A 55 10.58 2.28 8.54
CA ALA A 55 11.09 2.82 9.77
C ALA A 55 11.65 1.63 10.54
N ILE A 56 12.93 1.35 10.29
CA ILE A 56 13.73 0.38 11.05
C ILE A 56 13.63 0.83 12.51
N SER A 57 12.77 0.17 13.28
CA SER A 57 12.86 0.22 14.74
C SER A 57 14.19 -0.43 15.10
N LEU A 58 15.23 0.38 15.23
CA LEU A 58 16.50 -0.01 15.79
C LEU A 58 16.26 -0.33 17.27
N ASP A 59 15.79 -1.54 17.54
CA ASP A 59 15.92 -2.15 18.85
C ASP A 59 17.42 -2.19 19.16
N THR A 60 17.86 -1.19 19.92
CA THR A 60 19.26 -0.98 20.32
C THR A 60 19.67 -1.99 21.41
N THR A 61 18.81 -2.97 21.69
CA THR A 61 19.09 -4.08 22.58
C THR A 61 19.58 -5.25 21.74
N ILE A 62 20.90 -5.34 21.52
CA ILE A 62 21.49 -6.50 20.82
C ILE A 62 21.02 -7.77 21.53
N PRO A 63 20.24 -8.65 20.86
CA PRO A 63 19.74 -9.86 21.49
C PRO A 63 20.90 -10.77 21.91
N GLU A 64 20.87 -11.28 23.14
CA GLU A 64 21.95 -12.10 23.73
C GLU A 64 22.35 -13.28 22.82
N ASN A 65 21.41 -13.80 22.04
CA ASN A 65 21.65 -14.86 21.06
C ASN A 65 22.69 -14.48 19.99
N HIS A 66 22.70 -13.23 19.52
CA HIS A 66 23.71 -12.75 18.56
C HIS A 66 25.08 -12.59 19.22
N ARG A 67 25.12 -12.11 20.47
CA ARG A 67 26.36 -11.99 21.25
C ARG A 67 27.06 -13.34 21.40
N ARG A 68 26.30 -14.37 21.80
CA ARG A 68 26.81 -15.75 21.95
C ARG A 68 27.25 -16.36 20.62
N ALA A 69 26.56 -16.06 19.52
CA ALA A 69 26.95 -16.51 18.19
C ALA A 69 28.30 -15.91 17.76
N ILE A 70 28.50 -14.61 18.03
CA ILE A 70 29.77 -13.92 17.75
C ILE A 70 30.90 -14.48 18.61
N GLU A 71 30.68 -14.69 19.92
CA GLU A 71 31.67 -15.29 20.82
C GLU A 71 32.12 -16.68 20.34
N LYS A 72 31.16 -17.54 19.95
CA LYS A 72 31.46 -18.88 19.43
C LYS A 72 32.27 -18.81 18.13
N ALA A 73 31.93 -17.89 17.23
CA ALA A 73 32.67 -17.69 15.98
C ALA A 73 34.12 -17.24 16.24
N ILE A 74 34.33 -16.31 17.19
CA ILE A 74 35.68 -15.85 17.57
C ILE A 74 36.50 -16.97 18.22
N ALA A 75 35.89 -17.78 19.09
CA ALA A 75 36.57 -18.91 19.73
C ALA A 75 37.03 -19.96 18.71
N LEU A 76 36.20 -20.25 17.70
CA LEU A 76 36.55 -21.17 16.61
C LEU A 76 37.69 -20.64 15.73
N TYR A 77 37.74 -19.34 15.45
CA TYR A 77 38.83 -18.76 14.65
C TYR A 77 40.16 -18.73 15.40
N ARG A 78 40.15 -18.54 16.73
CA ARG A 78 41.36 -18.52 17.56
C ARG A 78 42.02 -19.90 17.70
N GLN A 79 41.23 -20.97 17.63
CA GLN A 79 41.75 -22.35 17.66
C GLN A 79 42.25 -22.84 16.30
N ARG A 80 42.09 -22.05 15.25
CA ARG A 80 42.54 -22.35 13.89
C ARG A 80 43.84 -21.61 13.58
#